data_AF-A0A8H8P055-F1
#
_entry.id   AF-A0A8H8P055-F1
#
_cell.length_a   1.000
_cell.length_b   1.000
_cell.length_c   1.000
_cell.angle_alpha   90.00
_cell.angle_beta   90.00
_cell.angle_gamma   90.00
#
_symmetry.space_group_name_H-M   'P 1'
#
loop_
_entity.id
_entity.type
_entity.pdbx_description
1 polymer ?
#
loop_
_entity_poly.entity_id
_entity_poly.type
_entity_poly.pdbx_seq_one_letter_code
_entity_poly.pdbx_strand_id
1 'polypeptide(L)'
;MSAATNTRFTPWQIIVAALSTLYAGRHLDSIIGLGSPEPLARLYSRSYYRATWITTGLDAGHATAMNIQPKWLRDLAAMAFSAYYVIYANEADDKLRKYRATASIEMLRTCWEKTSKNPWIRAITYFERPRLPVMRKMVFPRQGSDHPFTVYLYFAKPEQELGNQRELILDFPGGGFICMSPLDHEERLRRWAIKTGRPVLAVDYHKAPEFPYPFAIDESFELYKLIVDPKARS
;
A
#
# COMPACT_ATOMS: atom_id res chain seq x y z
N MET A 1 1.89 -3.17 71.98
CA MET A 1 0.79 -2.30 71.52
C MET A 1 1.12 -1.82 70.12
N SER A 2 0.40 -2.35 69.13
CA SER A 2 0.61 -2.10 67.70
C SER A 2 0.00 -0.75 67.32
N ALA A 3 0.83 0.25 67.03
CA ALA A 3 0.39 1.49 66.41
C ALA A 3 0.56 1.32 64.89
N ALA A 4 -0.49 0.80 64.25
CA ALA A 4 -0.58 0.69 62.80
C ALA A 4 -0.46 2.08 62.18
N THR A 5 0.61 2.30 61.42
CA THR A 5 0.83 3.48 60.58
C THR A 5 -0.31 3.61 59.58
N ASN A 6 -1.19 4.59 59.80
CA ASN A 6 -2.26 4.96 58.88
C ASN A 6 -1.67 5.74 57.70
N THR A 7 -1.03 5.03 56.77
CA THR A 7 -0.50 5.60 55.53
C THR A 7 -1.66 5.97 54.62
N ARG A 8 -2.11 7.23 54.71
CA ARG A 8 -3.12 7.77 53.80
C ARG A 8 -2.48 7.95 52.41
N PHE A 9 -2.95 7.17 51.45
CA PHE A 9 -2.52 7.33 50.06
C PHE A 9 -3.01 8.67 49.51
N THR A 10 -2.14 9.35 48.78
CA THR A 10 -2.47 10.59 48.09
C THR A 10 -3.34 10.29 46.85
N PRO A 11 -4.20 11.23 46.40
CA PRO A 11 -5.10 10.99 45.28
C PRO A 11 -4.41 10.50 44.00
N TRP A 12 -3.20 10.99 43.70
CA TRP A 12 -2.45 10.54 42.52
C TRP A 12 -1.98 9.08 42.67
N GLN A 13 -1.61 8.63 43.87
CA GLN A 13 -1.20 7.24 44.12
C GLN A 13 -2.37 6.29 43.88
N ILE A 14 -3.58 6.69 44.28
CA ILE A 14 -4.80 5.92 44.04
C ILE A 14 -5.08 5.85 42.54
N ILE A 15 -4.97 6.98 41.82
CA ILE A 15 -5.17 7.03 40.36
C ILE A 15 -4.15 6.15 39.63
N VAL A 16 -2.86 6.28 39.94
CA VAL A 16 -1.81 5.47 39.32
C VAL A 16 -2.00 4.00 39.65
N ALA A 17 -2.26 3.64 40.91
CA ALA A 17 -2.51 2.26 41.30
C ALA A 17 -3.74 1.67 40.59
N ALA A 18 -4.82 2.42 40.48
CA ALA A 18 -6.02 2.00 39.76
C ALA A 18 -5.74 1.79 38.26
N LEU A 19 -5.06 2.74 37.60
CA LEU A 19 -4.71 2.64 36.19
C LEU A 19 -3.74 1.48 35.92
N SER A 20 -2.71 1.31 36.76
CA SER A 20 -1.75 0.20 36.67
C SER A 20 -2.42 -1.15 36.91
N THR A 21 -3.34 -1.24 37.87
CA THR A 21 -4.08 -2.48 38.15
C THR A 21 -5.02 -2.83 37.00
N LEU A 22 -5.74 -1.85 36.45
CA LEU A 22 -6.60 -2.04 35.27
C LEU A 22 -5.79 -2.45 34.04
N TYR A 23 -4.63 -1.84 33.82
CA TYR A 23 -3.73 -2.19 32.73
C TYR A 23 -3.18 -3.61 32.93
N ALA A 24 -2.69 -3.95 34.13
CA ALA A 24 -2.20 -5.28 34.45
C ALA A 24 -3.29 -6.35 34.30
N GLY A 25 -4.53 -6.07 34.70
CA GLY A 25 -5.66 -6.98 34.50
C GLY A 25 -6.01 -7.20 33.03
N ARG A 26 -5.94 -6.14 32.20
CA ARG A 26 -6.19 -6.24 30.75
C ARG A 26 -5.09 -6.97 29.98
N HIS A 27 -3.86 -6.98 30.49
CA HIS A 27 -2.69 -7.60 29.88
C HIS A 27 -2.15 -8.79 30.68
N LEU A 28 -2.97 -9.35 31.57
CA LEU A 28 -2.56 -10.40 32.50
C LEU A 28 -2.09 -11.67 31.76
N ASP A 29 -2.75 -11.99 30.67
CA ASP A 29 -2.42 -13.07 29.74
C ASP A 29 -1.01 -12.90 29.12
N SER A 30 -0.66 -11.67 28.74
CA SER A 30 0.66 -11.30 28.22
C SER A 30 1.72 -11.34 29.32
N ILE A 31 1.40 -10.87 30.53
CA ILE A 31 2.31 -10.85 31.69
C ILE A 31 2.63 -12.27 32.16
N ILE A 32 1.65 -13.17 32.19
CA ILE A 32 1.82 -14.57 32.62
C ILE A 32 2.35 -15.45 31.46
N GLY A 33 2.37 -14.92 30.22
CA GLY A 33 2.82 -15.66 29.04
C GLY A 33 1.87 -16.78 28.61
N LEU A 34 0.59 -16.69 29.02
CA LEU A 34 -0.49 -17.60 28.62
C LEU A 34 -1.17 -17.18 27.32
N GLY A 35 -0.83 -16.01 26.79
CA GLY A 35 -1.27 -15.58 25.46
C GLY A 35 -0.85 -16.59 24.39
N SER A 36 -1.76 -16.91 23.46
CA SER A 36 -1.42 -17.74 22.30
C SER A 36 -0.24 -17.10 21.58
N PRO A 37 0.87 -17.82 21.35
CA PRO A 37 1.98 -17.28 20.57
C PRO A 37 1.42 -16.85 19.23
N GLU A 38 1.76 -15.63 18.81
CA GLU A 38 1.30 -15.10 17.53
C GLU A 38 1.81 -16.06 16.43
N PRO A 39 0.90 -16.78 15.75
CA PRO A 39 1.26 -17.98 14.99
C PRO A 39 2.17 -17.65 13.80
N LEU A 40 2.21 -16.38 13.39
CA LEU A 40 3.01 -15.90 12.28
C LEU A 40 4.34 -15.29 12.71
N ALA A 41 4.64 -15.08 14.00
CA ALA A 41 5.75 -14.25 14.49
C ALA A 41 7.17 -14.71 14.11
N ARG A 42 7.33 -15.92 13.57
CA ARG A 42 8.63 -16.47 13.12
C ARG A 42 8.70 -16.75 11.62
N LEU A 43 7.63 -16.52 10.86
CA LEU A 43 7.60 -16.82 9.43
C LEU A 43 8.27 -15.74 8.58
N TYR A 44 8.39 -14.52 9.10
CA TYR A 44 8.90 -13.38 8.35
C TYR A 44 10.08 -12.69 9.02
N SER A 45 10.80 -11.89 8.23
CA SER A 45 11.93 -11.10 8.70
C SER A 45 11.45 -9.90 9.53
N ARG A 46 12.32 -9.36 10.39
CA ARG A 46 12.02 -8.15 11.18
C ARG A 46 11.68 -6.94 10.29
N SER A 47 12.31 -6.82 9.12
CA SER A 47 12.01 -5.75 8.16
C SER A 47 10.60 -5.91 7.58
N TYR A 48 10.17 -7.14 7.31
CA TYR A 48 8.80 -7.41 6.89
C TYR A 48 7.79 -6.98 7.96
N TYR A 49 7.98 -7.34 9.24
CA TYR A 49 7.05 -6.90 10.30
C TYR A 49 6.99 -5.39 10.45
N ARG A 50 8.14 -4.70 10.34
CA ARG A 50 8.17 -3.22 10.37
C ARG A 50 7.40 -2.61 9.21
N ALA A 51 7.57 -3.15 8.01
CA ALA A 51 6.84 -2.70 6.83
C ALA A 51 5.34 -2.97 6.96
N THR A 52 4.96 -4.16 7.42
CA THR A 52 3.55 -4.52 7.67
C THR A 52 2.95 -3.62 8.74
N TRP A 53 3.64 -3.36 9.85
CA TRP A 53 3.17 -2.45 10.91
C TRP A 53 2.85 -1.05 10.37
N ILE A 54 3.78 -0.46 9.61
CA ILE A 54 3.55 0.86 8.98
C ILE A 54 2.39 0.80 7.98
N THR A 55 2.33 -0.25 7.17
CA THR A 55 1.31 -0.42 6.12
C THR A 55 -0.08 -0.60 6.73
N THR A 56 -0.21 -1.39 7.80
CA THR A 56 -1.43 -1.56 8.58
C THR A 56 -1.91 -0.23 9.14
N GLY A 57 -1.01 0.56 9.75
CA GLY A 57 -1.37 1.89 10.26
C GLY A 57 -1.86 2.83 9.15
N LEU A 58 -1.18 2.84 8.00
CA LEU A 58 -1.60 3.62 6.83
C LEU A 58 -2.95 3.17 6.28
N ASP A 59 -3.19 1.86 6.16
CA ASP A 59 -4.46 1.29 5.71
C ASP A 59 -5.60 1.69 6.65
N ALA A 60 -5.42 1.53 7.96
CA ALA A 60 -6.43 1.89 8.94
C ALA A 60 -6.76 3.39 8.92
N GLY A 61 -5.75 4.24 8.73
CA GLY A 61 -5.94 5.68 8.60
C GLY A 61 -6.74 6.07 7.34
N HIS A 62 -6.39 5.49 6.19
CA HIS A 62 -7.08 5.75 4.92
C HIS A 62 -8.52 5.21 4.93
N ALA A 63 -8.72 4.02 5.51
CA ALA A 63 -10.04 3.44 5.75
C ALA A 63 -10.92 4.34 6.62
N THR A 64 -10.34 4.95 7.66
CA THR A 64 -11.08 5.82 8.58
C THR A 64 -11.49 7.13 7.92
N ALA A 65 -10.65 7.67 7.03
CA ALA A 65 -10.93 8.90 6.30
C ALA A 65 -11.83 8.72 5.07
N MET A 66 -12.13 7.48 4.63
CA MET A 66 -12.68 7.20 3.29
C MET A 66 -13.95 8.00 2.95
N ASN A 67 -14.85 8.20 3.93
CA ASN A 67 -16.15 8.86 3.76
C ASN A 67 -16.07 10.41 3.75
N ILE A 68 -14.89 11.00 3.97
CA ILE A 68 -14.69 12.45 3.96
C ILE A 68 -14.76 12.94 2.51
N GLN A 69 -15.72 13.83 2.22
CA GLN A 69 -16.02 14.26 0.84
C GLN A 69 -14.93 15.15 0.23
N PRO A 70 -14.46 16.23 0.88
CA PRO A 70 -13.43 17.08 0.25
C PRO A 70 -12.12 16.30 0.15
N LYS A 71 -11.64 16.04 -1.07
CA LYS A 71 -10.45 15.20 -1.30
C LYS A 71 -9.23 15.69 -0.51
N TRP A 72 -8.96 17.00 -0.50
CA TRP A 72 -7.82 17.55 0.23
C TRP A 72 -7.91 17.28 1.74
N LEU A 73 -9.11 17.40 2.31
CA LEU A 73 -9.36 17.16 3.73
C LEU A 73 -9.26 15.68 4.04
N ARG A 74 -9.81 14.82 3.16
CA ARG A 74 -9.67 13.37 3.27
C ARG A 74 -8.21 12.94 3.25
N ASP A 75 -7.42 13.45 2.31
CA ASP A 75 -6.00 13.09 2.16
C ASP A 75 -5.19 13.55 3.40
N LEU A 76 -5.51 14.71 3.98
CA LEU A 76 -4.90 15.20 5.23
C LEU A 76 -5.33 14.38 6.45
N ALA A 77 -6.64 14.14 6.60
CA ALA A 77 -7.19 13.35 7.69
C ALA A 77 -6.68 11.91 7.67
N ALA A 78 -6.55 11.31 6.48
CA ALA A 78 -5.97 9.98 6.29
C ALA A 78 -4.55 9.91 6.86
N MET A 79 -3.72 10.94 6.65
CA MET A 79 -2.38 11.00 7.22
C MET A 79 -2.41 11.14 8.75
N ALA A 80 -3.29 12.00 9.29
CA ALA A 80 -3.42 12.17 10.74
C ALA A 80 -3.89 10.87 11.43
N PHE A 81 -4.91 10.22 10.88
CA PHE A 81 -5.37 8.92 11.39
C PHE A 81 -4.31 7.83 11.22
N SER A 82 -3.55 7.85 10.13
CA SER A 82 -2.45 6.89 9.93
C SER A 82 -1.38 7.05 11.02
N ALA A 83 -1.00 8.28 11.37
CA ALA A 83 -0.04 8.54 12.44
C ALA A 83 -0.56 8.01 13.80
N TYR A 84 -1.86 8.20 14.08
CA TYR A 84 -2.51 7.61 15.24
C TYR A 84 -2.42 6.07 15.22
N TYR A 85 -2.80 5.42 14.12
CA TYR A 85 -2.83 3.96 14.03
C TYR A 85 -1.45 3.29 13.96
N VAL A 86 -0.41 4.00 13.51
CA VAL A 86 0.97 3.52 13.63
C VAL A 86 1.38 3.44 15.11
N ILE A 87 0.98 4.41 15.95
CA ILE A 87 1.25 4.39 17.39
C ILE A 87 0.38 3.33 18.09
N TYR A 88 -0.91 3.24 17.72
CA TYR A 88 -1.89 2.32 18.30
C TYR A 88 -2.16 1.13 17.37
N ALA A 89 -1.16 0.26 17.19
CA ALA A 89 -1.21 -0.84 16.23
C ALA A 89 -2.38 -1.82 16.43
N ASN A 90 -2.71 -2.16 17.68
CA ASN A 90 -3.82 -3.08 17.98
C ASN A 90 -5.17 -2.54 17.48
N GLU A 91 -5.42 -1.24 17.65
CA GLU A 91 -6.63 -0.58 17.17
C GLU A 91 -6.67 -0.54 15.63
N ALA A 92 -5.50 -0.44 14.99
CA ALA A 92 -5.38 -0.49 13.54
C ALA A 92 -5.79 -1.88 13.01
N ASP A 93 -5.28 -2.94 13.62
CA ASP A 93 -5.62 -4.31 13.26
C ASP A 93 -7.11 -4.62 13.48
N ASP A 94 -7.67 -4.20 14.61
CA ASP A 94 -9.10 -4.36 14.90
C ASP A 94 -9.98 -3.59 13.91
N LYS A 95 -9.58 -2.37 13.55
CA LYS A 95 -10.26 -1.57 12.52
C LYS A 95 -10.25 -2.28 11.18
N LEU A 96 -9.09 -2.74 10.71
CA LEU A 96 -8.96 -3.43 9.43
C LEU A 96 -9.66 -4.80 9.44
N ARG A 97 -9.67 -5.51 10.56
CA ARG A 97 -10.39 -6.78 10.70
C ARG A 97 -11.88 -6.60 10.44
N LYS A 98 -12.50 -5.52 10.97
CA LYS A 98 -13.91 -5.19 10.72
C LYS A 98 -14.17 -4.94 9.23
N TYR A 99 -13.30 -4.20 8.56
CA TYR A 99 -13.47 -3.93 7.12
C TYR A 99 -13.19 -5.14 6.23
N ARG A 100 -12.25 -6.02 6.59
CA ARG A 100 -11.98 -7.26 5.85
C ARG A 100 -13.17 -8.21 5.85
N ALA A 101 -14.02 -8.16 6.87
CA ALA A 101 -15.27 -8.94 6.91
C ALA A 101 -16.31 -8.48 5.88
N THR A 102 -16.28 -7.19 5.49
CA THR A 102 -17.19 -6.58 4.51
C THR A 102 -16.38 -5.82 3.47
N ALA A 103 -15.44 -6.51 2.82
CA ALA A 103 -14.48 -5.88 1.92
C ALA A 103 -15.18 -5.23 0.72
N SER A 104 -15.35 -3.92 0.76
CA SER A 104 -15.88 -3.15 -0.38
C SER A 104 -14.75 -2.79 -1.36
N ILE A 105 -15.09 -2.65 -2.64
CA ILE A 105 -14.14 -2.24 -3.69
C ILE A 105 -13.55 -0.87 -3.37
N GLU A 106 -14.38 0.06 -2.88
CA GLU A 106 -13.94 1.40 -2.49
C GLU A 106 -12.91 1.37 -1.35
N MET A 107 -13.13 0.52 -0.34
CA MET A 107 -12.18 0.34 0.76
C MET A 107 -10.84 -0.21 0.26
N LEU A 108 -10.88 -1.24 -0.59
CA LEU A 108 -9.67 -1.84 -1.17
C LEU A 108 -8.89 -0.82 -2.01
N ARG A 109 -9.57 -0.08 -2.90
CA ARG A 109 -8.94 0.99 -3.70
C ARG A 109 -8.35 2.08 -2.81
N THR A 110 -9.08 2.53 -1.80
CA THR A 110 -8.64 3.59 -0.88
C THR A 110 -7.39 3.18 -0.09
N CYS A 111 -7.33 1.93 0.36
CA CYS A 111 -6.18 1.41 1.11
C CYS A 111 -5.00 1.09 0.19
N TRP A 112 -5.22 0.46 -0.96
CA TRP A 112 -4.13 -0.09 -1.77
C TRP A 112 -3.54 0.92 -2.75
N GLU A 113 -4.28 1.99 -3.09
CA GLU A 113 -3.83 3.04 -4.01
C GLU A 113 -3.31 4.30 -3.30
N LYS A 114 -3.22 4.25 -1.96
CA LYS A 114 -2.79 5.38 -1.12
C LYS A 114 -1.42 5.95 -1.53
N THR A 115 -0.51 5.09 -1.99
CA THR A 115 0.86 5.47 -2.37
C THR A 115 0.89 6.35 -3.63
N SER A 116 -0.02 6.13 -4.57
CA SER A 116 -0.13 6.95 -5.78
C SER A 116 -1.13 8.10 -5.64
N LYS A 117 -2.23 7.92 -4.90
CA LYS A 117 -3.34 8.90 -4.83
C LYS A 117 -3.22 9.94 -3.73
N ASN A 118 -2.47 9.68 -2.66
CA ASN A 118 -2.26 10.63 -1.57
C ASN A 118 -1.00 11.48 -1.82
N PRO A 119 -1.13 12.81 -2.03
CA PRO A 119 0.01 13.68 -2.33
C PRO A 119 1.04 13.74 -1.19
N TRP A 120 0.60 13.60 0.07
CA TRP A 120 1.49 13.62 1.23
C TRP A 120 2.36 12.37 1.30
N ILE A 121 1.80 11.19 1.03
CA ILE A 121 2.60 9.95 0.94
C ILE A 121 3.60 10.07 -0.21
N ARG A 122 3.18 10.61 -1.37
CA ARG A 122 4.09 10.84 -2.50
C ARG A 122 5.22 11.80 -2.15
N ALA A 123 4.97 12.82 -1.33
CA ALA A 123 5.98 13.78 -0.88
C ALA A 123 6.96 13.14 0.11
N ILE A 124 6.46 12.39 1.10
CA ILE A 124 7.29 11.70 2.10
C ILE A 124 8.17 10.63 1.44
N THR A 125 7.63 9.90 0.47
CA THR A 125 8.33 8.83 -0.26
C THR A 125 9.06 9.34 -1.50
N TYR A 126 9.24 10.66 -1.65
CA TYR A 126 9.82 11.25 -2.85
C TYR A 126 11.19 10.65 -3.20
N PHE A 127 12.06 10.50 -2.21
CA PHE A 127 13.42 9.98 -2.40
C PHE A 127 13.47 8.49 -2.75
N GLU A 128 12.40 7.74 -2.48
CA GLU A 128 12.30 6.32 -2.85
C GLU A 128 12.09 6.13 -4.36
N ARG A 129 11.73 7.20 -5.09
CA ARG A 129 11.46 7.17 -6.54
C ARG A 129 12.59 7.86 -7.31
N PRO A 130 13.68 7.14 -7.65
CA PRO A 130 14.80 7.74 -8.34
C PRO A 130 14.37 8.28 -9.72
N ARG A 131 14.91 9.46 -10.08
CA ARG A 131 14.66 10.04 -11.41
C ARG A 131 15.26 9.14 -12.49
N LEU A 132 14.53 8.98 -13.58
CA LEU A 132 14.98 8.24 -14.76
C LEU A 132 15.08 9.22 -15.93
N PRO A 133 16.07 9.05 -16.84
CA PRO A 133 16.14 9.84 -18.06
C PRO A 133 14.89 9.70 -18.94
N VAL A 134 14.31 8.49 -19.00
CA VAL A 134 13.11 8.21 -19.78
C VAL A 134 12.01 7.68 -18.88
N MET A 135 10.94 8.47 -18.75
CA MET A 135 9.67 8.05 -18.19
C MET A 135 8.55 8.56 -19.10
N ARG A 136 7.76 7.67 -19.70
CA ARG A 136 6.68 8.05 -20.61
C ARG A 136 5.37 7.38 -20.23
N LYS A 137 4.28 8.14 -20.32
CA LYS A 137 2.92 7.61 -20.31
C LYS A 137 2.46 7.54 -21.77
N MET A 138 2.17 6.34 -22.24
CA MET A 138 1.72 6.06 -23.60
C MET A 138 0.29 5.54 -23.55
N VAL A 139 -0.53 5.90 -24.53
CA VAL A 139 -1.93 5.47 -24.64
C VAL A 139 -2.07 4.70 -25.94
N PHE A 140 -2.57 3.47 -25.85
CA PHE A 140 -2.74 2.58 -26.99
C PHE A 140 -4.22 2.39 -27.30
N PRO A 141 -4.65 2.55 -28.56
CA PRO A 141 -6.01 2.21 -28.95
C PRO A 141 -6.18 0.69 -28.92
N ARG A 142 -7.38 0.23 -28.55
CA ARG A 142 -7.76 -1.18 -28.63
C ARG A 142 -8.48 -1.48 -29.93
N GLN A 143 -8.29 -2.69 -30.44
CA GLN A 143 -9.08 -3.17 -31.57
C GLN A 143 -10.42 -3.71 -31.06
N GLY A 144 -11.53 -3.15 -31.54
CA GLY A 144 -12.87 -3.61 -31.17
C GLY A 144 -13.37 -3.08 -29.81
N SER A 145 -12.71 -2.10 -29.21
CA SER A 145 -13.20 -1.38 -28.03
C SER A 145 -12.86 0.11 -28.13
N ASP A 146 -13.80 0.96 -27.72
CA ASP A 146 -13.60 2.42 -27.66
C ASP A 146 -12.75 2.86 -26.45
N HIS A 147 -12.34 1.91 -25.59
CA HIS A 147 -11.56 2.19 -24.38
C HIS A 147 -10.08 1.92 -24.62
N PRO A 148 -9.24 2.96 -24.79
CA PRO A 148 -7.79 2.78 -24.91
C PRO A 148 -7.18 2.46 -23.54
N PHE A 149 -6.08 1.72 -23.53
CA PHE A 149 -5.33 1.43 -22.30
C PHE A 149 -4.02 2.22 -22.22
N THR A 150 -3.55 2.45 -21.00
CA THR A 150 -2.32 3.20 -20.73
C THR A 150 -1.16 2.25 -20.45
N VAL A 151 0.04 2.60 -20.91
CA VAL A 151 1.30 1.91 -20.57
C VAL A 151 2.32 2.93 -20.12
N TYR A 152 3.00 2.64 -19.01
CA TYR A 152 4.11 3.42 -18.51
C TYR A 152 5.43 2.79 -18.92
N LEU A 153 6.28 3.54 -19.59
CA LEU A 153 7.65 3.16 -19.92
C LEU A 153 8.62 3.80 -18.92
N TYR A 154 9.47 2.97 -18.31
CA TYR A 154 10.56 3.38 -17.44
C TYR A 154 11.89 2.88 -18.03
N PHE A 155 12.84 3.78 -18.27
CA PHE A 155 14.16 3.39 -18.78
C PHE A 155 15.26 4.28 -18.20
N ALA A 156 16.31 3.64 -17.69
CA ALA A 156 17.35 4.30 -16.90
C ALA A 156 18.51 4.86 -17.73
N LYS A 157 18.60 4.52 -19.02
CA LYS A 157 19.66 4.97 -19.92
C LYS A 157 19.19 6.12 -20.83
N PRO A 158 20.10 6.79 -21.55
CA PRO A 158 19.72 7.83 -22.51
C PRO A 158 18.74 7.31 -23.56
N GLU A 159 17.86 8.20 -24.02
CA GLU A 159 16.80 7.85 -24.96
C GLU A 159 17.31 7.26 -26.28
N GLN A 160 18.49 7.68 -26.73
CA GLN A 160 19.08 7.14 -27.97
C GLN A 160 19.35 5.63 -27.88
N GLU A 161 19.59 5.10 -26.68
CA GLU A 161 19.81 3.67 -26.48
C GLU A 161 18.51 2.86 -26.44
N LEU A 162 17.34 3.50 -26.34
CA LEU A 162 16.05 2.82 -26.24
C LEU A 162 15.75 1.99 -27.50
N GLY A 163 16.01 2.56 -28.68
CA GLY A 163 15.81 1.85 -29.96
C GLY A 163 16.74 0.65 -30.18
N ASN A 164 17.85 0.59 -29.45
CA ASN A 164 18.81 -0.51 -29.51
C ASN A 164 18.47 -1.66 -28.53
N GLN A 165 17.49 -1.47 -27.64
CA GLN A 165 17.12 -2.49 -26.66
C GLN A 165 16.41 -3.66 -27.34
N ARG A 166 16.91 -4.87 -27.09
CA ARG A 166 16.32 -6.13 -27.59
C ARG A 166 15.54 -6.89 -26.52
N GLU A 167 15.66 -6.44 -25.27
CA GLU A 167 15.03 -7.04 -24.11
C GLU A 167 14.24 -5.97 -23.38
N LEU A 168 13.10 -6.35 -22.81
CA LEU A 168 12.31 -5.49 -21.94
C LEU A 168 11.68 -6.31 -20.83
N ILE A 169 11.21 -5.62 -19.80
CA ILE A 169 10.43 -6.20 -18.71
C ILE A 169 8.99 -5.72 -18.88
N LEU A 170 8.05 -6.65 -19.02
CA LEU A 170 6.63 -6.36 -19.05
C LEU A 170 6.05 -6.61 -17.65
N ASP A 171 5.48 -5.57 -17.05
CA ASP A 171 4.92 -5.57 -15.70
C ASP A 171 3.40 -5.41 -15.74
N PHE A 172 2.73 -6.26 -14.98
CA PHE A 172 1.29 -6.19 -14.73
C PHE A 172 1.10 -5.86 -13.25
N PRO A 173 0.52 -4.71 -12.90
CA PRO A 173 0.29 -4.36 -11.50
C PRO A 173 -0.64 -5.38 -10.84
N GLY A 174 -0.42 -5.62 -9.54
CA GLY A 174 -1.26 -6.49 -8.72
C GLY A 174 -2.62 -5.87 -8.42
N GLY A 175 -3.21 -6.23 -7.28
CA GLY A 175 -4.49 -5.65 -6.85
C GLY A 175 -5.74 -6.42 -7.27
N GLY A 176 -5.59 -7.71 -7.59
CA GLY A 176 -6.72 -8.62 -7.82
C GLY A 176 -7.64 -8.23 -8.98
N PHE A 177 -7.10 -7.51 -9.98
CA PHE A 177 -7.85 -6.93 -11.12
C PHE A 177 -8.92 -5.89 -10.76
N ILE A 178 -8.97 -5.45 -9.50
CA ILE A 178 -9.96 -4.48 -8.99
C ILE A 178 -9.33 -3.16 -8.51
N CYS A 179 -8.04 -3.16 -8.21
CA CYS A 179 -7.31 -2.05 -7.61
C CYS A 179 -5.90 -1.94 -8.17
N MET A 180 -5.22 -0.85 -7.83
CA MET A 180 -3.81 -0.57 -8.10
C MET A 180 -3.49 -0.27 -9.57
N SER A 181 -2.47 0.55 -9.75
CA SER A 181 -1.94 0.97 -11.04
C SER A 181 -0.41 0.82 -11.03
N PRO A 182 0.27 0.96 -12.18
CA PRO A 182 1.73 1.04 -12.22
C PRO A 182 2.30 2.12 -11.28
N LEU A 183 1.54 3.19 -11.01
CA LEU A 183 1.97 4.27 -10.12
C LEU A 183 2.07 3.84 -8.65
N ASP A 184 1.34 2.82 -8.23
CA ASP A 184 1.41 2.28 -6.86
C ASP A 184 2.67 1.44 -6.64
N HIS A 185 3.30 1.00 -7.74
CA HIS A 185 4.54 0.24 -7.76
C HIS A 185 5.71 1.03 -8.37
N GLU A 186 5.57 2.35 -8.50
CA GLU A 186 6.50 3.21 -9.24
C GLU A 186 7.96 3.10 -8.73
N GLU A 187 8.17 2.99 -7.42
CA GLU A 187 9.49 2.80 -6.81
C GLU A 187 10.16 1.50 -7.31
N ARG A 188 9.47 0.36 -7.21
CA ARG A 188 9.92 -0.94 -7.71
C ARG A 188 10.25 -0.88 -9.20
N LEU A 189 9.35 -0.31 -10.01
CA LEU A 189 9.51 -0.21 -11.47
C LEU A 189 10.75 0.60 -11.84
N ARG A 190 10.96 1.75 -11.19
CA ARG A 190 12.15 2.58 -11.40
C ARG A 190 13.43 1.85 -11.00
N ARG A 191 13.42 1.17 -9.84
CA ARG A 191 14.58 0.39 -9.38
C ARG A 191 14.90 -0.78 -10.30
N TRP A 192 13.89 -1.44 -10.87
CA TRP A 192 14.09 -2.47 -11.88
C TRP A 192 14.73 -1.93 -13.15
N ALA A 193 14.24 -0.79 -13.66
CA ALA A 193 14.85 -0.14 -14.83
C ALA A 193 16.33 0.20 -14.59
N ILE A 194 16.66 0.71 -13.40
CA ILE A 194 18.06 1.03 -13.02
C ILE A 194 18.90 -0.24 -12.88
N LYS A 195 18.43 -1.22 -12.10
CA LYS A 195 19.21 -2.41 -11.77
C LYS A 195 19.47 -3.31 -12.98
N THR A 196 18.50 -3.38 -13.88
CA THR A 196 18.60 -4.24 -15.07
C THR A 196 19.16 -3.52 -16.29
N GLY A 197 19.08 -2.18 -16.31
CA GLY A 197 19.42 -1.38 -17.49
C GLY A 197 18.50 -1.64 -18.68
N ARG A 198 17.36 -2.33 -18.48
CA ARG A 198 16.37 -2.68 -19.51
C ARG A 198 15.14 -1.76 -19.40
N PRO A 199 14.41 -1.51 -20.51
CA PRO A 199 13.12 -0.86 -20.46
C PRO A 199 12.11 -1.68 -19.65
N VAL A 200 11.35 -1.02 -18.78
CA VAL A 200 10.22 -1.61 -18.06
C VAL A 200 8.94 -0.99 -18.61
N LEU A 201 8.07 -1.81 -19.18
CA LEU A 201 6.73 -1.45 -19.62
C LEU A 201 5.73 -1.95 -18.59
N ALA A 202 4.98 -1.05 -17.96
CA ALA A 202 3.97 -1.40 -16.98
C ALA A 202 2.58 -0.99 -17.49
N VAL A 203 1.68 -1.96 -17.64
CA VAL A 203 0.33 -1.72 -18.18
C VAL A 203 -0.63 -1.28 -17.09
N ASP A 204 -1.41 -0.25 -17.38
CA ASP A 204 -2.50 0.23 -16.54
C ASP A 204 -3.84 -0.26 -17.12
N TYR A 205 -4.04 -1.59 -17.02
CA TYR A 205 -5.24 -2.26 -17.52
C TYR A 205 -6.49 -1.82 -16.76
N HIS A 206 -7.65 -1.91 -17.39
CA HIS A 206 -8.92 -1.53 -16.77
C HIS A 206 -9.34 -2.50 -15.66
N LYS A 207 -10.01 -1.97 -14.64
CA LYS A 207 -10.33 -2.71 -13.42
C LYS A 207 -11.80 -3.12 -13.37
N ALA A 208 -12.04 -4.29 -12.80
CA ALA A 208 -13.37 -4.68 -12.37
C ALA A 208 -13.81 -3.83 -11.15
N PRO A 209 -15.12 -3.62 -10.93
CA PRO A 209 -16.25 -4.19 -11.68
C PRO A 209 -16.64 -3.44 -12.96
N GLU A 210 -16.08 -2.25 -13.20
CA GLU A 210 -16.43 -1.42 -14.36
C GLU A 210 -16.09 -2.12 -15.68
N PHE A 211 -14.98 -2.87 -15.67
CA PHE A 211 -14.54 -3.70 -16.78
C PHE A 211 -14.36 -5.14 -16.29
N PRO A 212 -15.41 -5.98 -16.35
CA PRO A 212 -15.38 -7.32 -15.81
C PRO A 212 -14.45 -8.24 -16.62
N TYR A 213 -14.12 -9.39 -16.03
CA TYR A 213 -13.42 -10.46 -16.76
C TYR A 213 -14.13 -10.76 -18.10
N PRO A 214 -13.40 -10.96 -19.20
CA PRO A 214 -11.93 -11.06 -19.33
C PRO A 214 -11.19 -9.75 -19.68
N PHE A 215 -11.83 -8.58 -19.58
CA PHE A 215 -11.35 -7.33 -20.18
C PHE A 215 -9.88 -7.00 -19.91
N ALA A 216 -9.46 -6.99 -18.63
CA ALA A 216 -8.07 -6.71 -18.23
C ALA A 216 -7.03 -7.69 -18.83
N ILE A 217 -7.42 -8.96 -19.00
CA ILE A 217 -6.57 -10.02 -19.54
C ILE A 217 -6.42 -9.83 -21.04
N ASP A 218 -7.52 -9.51 -21.73
CA ASP A 218 -7.50 -9.23 -23.16
C ASP A 218 -6.62 -8.02 -23.47
N GLU A 219 -6.71 -6.95 -22.67
CA GLU A 219 -5.82 -5.77 -22.79
C GLU A 219 -4.36 -6.12 -22.62
N SER A 220 -4.08 -6.90 -21.57
CA SER A 220 -2.73 -7.36 -21.26
C SER A 220 -2.15 -8.20 -22.39
N PHE A 221 -2.98 -9.03 -23.01
CA PHE A 221 -2.60 -9.88 -24.13
C PHE A 221 -2.45 -9.10 -25.45
N GLU A 222 -3.30 -8.11 -25.71
CA GLU A 222 -3.16 -7.17 -26.82
C GLU A 222 -1.83 -6.42 -26.76
N LEU A 223 -1.46 -5.90 -25.59
CA LEU A 223 -0.15 -5.27 -25.40
C LEU A 223 1.00 -6.24 -25.66
N TYR A 224 0.91 -7.47 -25.15
CA TYR A 224 1.93 -8.49 -25.41
C TYR A 224 2.08 -8.76 -26.91
N LYS A 225 0.98 -8.87 -27.66
CA LYS A 225 1.00 -9.02 -29.12
C LYS A 225 1.68 -7.83 -29.79
N LEU A 226 1.38 -6.60 -29.40
CA LEU A 226 2.02 -5.40 -29.96
C LEU A 226 3.54 -5.39 -29.75
N ILE A 227 4.01 -5.92 -28.61
CA ILE A 227 5.46 -6.00 -28.32
C ILE A 227 6.16 -7.06 -29.17
N VAL A 228 5.49 -8.21 -29.37
CA VAL A 228 6.07 -9.36 -30.07
C VAL A 228 5.95 -9.25 -31.58
N ASP A 229 4.92 -8.58 -32.10
CA ASP A 229 4.67 -8.47 -33.54
C ASP A 229 5.81 -7.73 -34.25
N PRO A 230 6.51 -8.39 -35.20
CA PRO A 230 7.56 -7.75 -35.99
C PRO A 230 7.09 -6.53 -36.78
N LYS A 231 5.80 -6.48 -37.16
CA LYS A 231 5.21 -5.37 -37.94
C LYS A 231 4.96 -4.12 -37.12
N ALA A 232 4.92 -4.22 -35.78
CA ALA A 232 4.79 -3.06 -34.90
C ALA A 232 6.14 -2.32 -34.70
N ARG A 233 7.25 -2.84 -35.25
CA ARG A 233 8.60 -2.28 -35.12
C ARG A 233 9.03 -1.36 -36.28
N SER A 234 8.18 -1.19 -37.29
CA SER A 234 8.44 -0.34 -38.47
C SER A 234 7.86 1.06 -38.31
#